data_AF-A0AAV0KX07-F1
#
_entry.id   AF-A0AAV0KX07-F1
#
_cell.length_a   1.000
_cell.length_b   1.000
_cell.length_c   1.000
_cell.angle_alpha   90.00
_cell.angle_beta   90.00
_cell.angle_gamma   90.00
#
_symmetry.space_group_name_H-M   'P 1'
#
loop_
_entity.id
_entity.type
_entity.pdbx_description
1 polymer ?
#
loop_
_entity_poly.entity_id
_entity_poly.type
_entity_poly.pdbx_seq_one_letter_code
_entity_poly.pdbx_strand_id
1 'polypeptide(L)'
;MDIFDDVGRPLGKEVTEMLDPEWRRKAHLYVLNNCKEVWPFIEEFKASLPPMKHSDVKKRYNSDFPTWLRDHVTRLKQQGHVHVSRDLHDLAS
;
A
#
# COMPACT_ATOMS: atom_id res chain seq x y z
N MET A 1 -20.80 17.29 26.48
CA MET A 1 -20.48 18.31 25.48
C MET A 1 -19.22 17.81 24.81
N ASP A 2 -19.39 17.17 23.67
CA ASP A 2 -18.31 16.55 22.92
C ASP A 2 -17.72 17.60 21.97
N ILE A 3 -16.41 17.73 21.96
CA ILE A 3 -15.70 18.83 21.28
C ILE A 3 -15.72 18.62 19.75
N PHE A 4 -16.12 17.43 19.30
CA PHE A 4 -16.14 17.00 17.90
C PHE A 4 -17.56 16.90 17.31
N ASP A 5 -18.59 17.27 18.06
CA ASP A 5 -19.99 17.20 17.59
C ASP A 5 -20.44 18.43 16.77
N ASP A 6 -19.56 19.43 16.61
CA ASP A 6 -19.89 20.60 15.79
C ASP A 6 -19.63 20.30 14.32
N VAL A 7 -20.68 19.84 13.62
CA VAL A 7 -20.69 19.70 12.16
C VAL A 7 -20.79 21.10 11.55
N GLY A 8 -19.71 21.86 11.65
CA GLY A 8 -19.58 23.15 10.99
C GLY A 8 -19.75 23.00 9.49
N ARG A 9 -20.61 23.82 8.88
CA ARG A 9 -20.76 23.86 7.42
C ARG A 9 -19.47 24.43 6.82
N PRO A 10 -18.74 23.71 5.96
CA PRO A 10 -17.53 24.25 5.34
C PRO A 10 -17.90 25.51 4.55
N LEU A 11 -17.31 26.66 4.93
CA LEU A 11 -17.49 27.92 4.23
C LEU A 11 -16.46 28.00 3.10
N GLY A 12 -16.95 27.90 1.86
CA GLY A 12 -16.12 27.97 0.66
C GLY A 12 -16.61 27.01 -0.43
N LYS A 13 -16.09 27.16 -1.65
CA LYS A 13 -16.26 26.15 -2.68
C LYS A 13 -15.33 25.00 -2.36
N GLU A 14 -15.88 23.85 -1.99
CA GLU A 14 -15.10 22.61 -1.86
C GLU A 14 -14.48 22.30 -3.23
N VAL A 15 -13.14 22.36 -3.31
CA VAL A 15 -12.41 21.92 -4.49
C VAL A 15 -11.87 20.54 -4.16
N THR A 16 -12.65 19.52 -4.47
CA THR A 16 -12.22 18.12 -4.38
C THR A 16 -11.41 17.79 -5.63
N GLU A 17 -10.09 17.93 -5.57
CA GLU A 17 -9.23 17.43 -6.65
C GLU A 17 -8.94 15.94 -6.41
N MET A 18 -9.42 15.10 -7.32
CA MET A 18 -9.05 13.70 -7.31
C MET A 18 -7.60 13.57 -7.76
N LEU A 19 -6.76 12.95 -6.93
CA LEU A 19 -5.43 12.53 -7.37
C LEU A 19 -5.55 11.66 -8.62
N ASP A 20 -4.76 12.00 -9.64
CA ASP A 20 -4.55 11.17 -10.83
C ASP A 20 -4.21 9.73 -10.40
N PRO A 21 -4.71 8.69 -11.08
CA PRO A 21 -4.35 7.30 -10.80
C PRO A 21 -2.85 7.05 -10.64
N GLU A 22 -2.00 7.71 -11.43
CA GLU A 22 -0.54 7.60 -11.31
C GLU A 22 -0.04 8.18 -9.98
N TRP A 23 -0.57 9.34 -9.58
CA TRP A 23 -0.23 9.96 -8.31
C TRP A 23 -0.70 9.13 -7.11
N ARG A 24 -1.90 8.54 -7.20
CA ARG A 24 -2.39 7.59 -6.18
C ARG A 24 -1.46 6.39 -6.04
N ARG A 25 -1.04 5.80 -7.16
CA ARG A 25 -0.09 4.66 -7.15
C ARG A 25 1.25 5.06 -6.53
N LYS A 26 1.79 6.23 -6.88
CA LYS A 26 3.05 6.74 -6.30
C LYS A 26 2.91 6.98 -4.80
N ALA A 27 1.80 7.57 -4.35
CA ALA A 27 1.53 7.80 -2.94
C ALA A 27 1.44 6.47 -2.18
N HIS A 28 0.69 5.49 -2.71
CA HIS A 28 0.58 4.17 -2.10
C HIS A 28 1.96 3.47 -1.97
N LEU A 29 2.77 3.47 -3.03
CA LEU A 29 4.14 2.93 -2.98
C LEU A 29 5.03 3.68 -1.97
N TYR A 30 4.85 4.99 -1.82
CA TYR A 30 5.59 5.76 -0.83
C TYR A 30 5.28 5.29 0.60
N VAL A 31 4.00 5.09 0.93
CA VAL A 31 3.61 4.56 2.24
C VAL A 31 4.21 3.16 2.45
N LEU A 32 4.09 2.26 1.47
CA LEU A 32 4.66 0.91 1.55
C LEU A 32 6.18 0.91 1.80
N ASN A 33 6.93 1.76 1.10
CA ASN A 33 8.39 1.83 1.26
C ASN A 33 8.83 2.35 2.64
N ASN A 34 8.02 3.20 3.28
CA ASN A 34 8.32 3.78 4.59
C ASN A 34 7.81 2.93 5.77
N CYS A 35 7.00 1.90 5.49
CA CYS A 35 6.50 0.99 6.50
C CYS A 35 7.50 -0.17 6.71
N LYS A 36 8.04 -0.29 7.92
CA LYS A 36 9.08 -1.28 8.25
C LYS A 36 8.53 -2.70 8.20
N GLU A 37 7.26 -2.87 8.52
CA GLU A 37 6.51 -4.12 8.48
C GLU A 37 6.42 -4.69 7.06
N VAL A 38 6.56 -3.84 6.03
CA VAL A 38 6.49 -4.23 4.62
C VAL A 38 7.87 -4.67 4.08
N TRP A 39 8.96 -4.28 4.72
CA TRP A 39 10.32 -4.57 4.24
C TRP A 39 10.62 -6.07 4.02
N PRO A 40 10.20 -7.00 4.90
CA PRO A 40 10.39 -8.43 4.64
C PRO A 40 9.73 -8.89 3.33
N PHE A 41 8.55 -8.34 3.03
CA PHE A 41 7.81 -8.65 1.80
C PHE A 41 8.43 -8.02 0.56
N ILE A 42 9.04 -6.84 0.68
CA ILE A 42 9.80 -6.21 -0.40
C ILE A 42 10.97 -7.11 -0.82
N GLU A 43 11.71 -7.63 0.17
CA GLU A 43 12.85 -8.51 -0.10
C GLU A 43 12.40 -9.88 -0.64
N GLU A 44 11.32 -10.45 -0.12
CA GLU A 44 10.72 -11.68 -0.66
C GLU A 44 10.28 -11.49 -2.12
N PHE A 45 9.60 -10.38 -2.43
CA PHE A 45 9.21 -10.08 -3.80
C PHE A 45 10.42 -9.97 -4.72
N LYS A 46 11.45 -9.21 -4.34
CA LYS A 46 12.68 -9.09 -5.15
C LYS A 46 13.38 -10.43 -5.34
N ALA A 47 13.43 -11.28 -4.31
CA ALA A 47 14.01 -12.61 -4.38
C ALA A 47 13.21 -13.57 -5.28
N SER A 48 11.89 -13.35 -5.41
CA SER A 48 11.03 -14.12 -6.32
C SER A 48 11.19 -13.76 -7.80
N LEU A 49 11.83 -12.62 -8.11
CA LEU A 49 12.03 -12.19 -9.49
C LEU A 49 13.16 -12.96 -10.17
N PRO A 50 13.03 -13.24 -11.48
CA PRO A 50 14.12 -13.84 -12.25
C PRO A 50 15.33 -12.88 -12.33
N PRO A 51 16.53 -13.38 -12.64
CA PRO A 51 17.71 -12.54 -12.84
C PRO A 51 17.44 -11.49 -13.94
N MET A 52 17.49 -10.22 -13.58
CA MET A 52 17.15 -9.11 -14.47
C MET A 52 17.94 -7.86 -14.09
N LYS A 53 18.03 -6.89 -15.00
CA LYS A 53 18.74 -5.63 -14.74
C LYS A 53 18.03 -4.85 -13.65
N HIS A 54 18.79 -4.12 -12.85
CA HIS A 54 18.26 -3.31 -11.75
C HIS A 54 17.16 -2.30 -12.19
N SER A 55 17.30 -1.73 -13.39
CA SER A 55 16.27 -0.85 -13.98
C SER A 55 14.92 -1.56 -14.17
N ASP A 56 14.98 -2.83 -14.56
CA ASP A 56 13.81 -3.63 -14.84
C ASP A 56 13.18 -4.12 -13.52
N VAL A 57 14.00 -4.43 -12.50
CA VAL A 57 13.52 -4.75 -11.13
C VAL A 57 12.69 -3.59 -10.60
N LYS A 58 13.20 -2.35 -10.71
CA LYS A 58 12.48 -1.15 -10.25
C LYS A 58 11.16 -0.95 -10.99
N LYS A 59 11.12 -1.22 -12.30
CA LYS A 59 9.88 -1.14 -13.09
C LYS A 59 8.87 -2.17 -12.60
N ARG A 60 9.27 -3.44 -12.48
CA ARG A 60 8.44 -4.55 -12.00
C ARG A 60 7.94 -4.31 -10.57
N TYR A 61 8.80 -3.81 -9.69
CA TYR A 61 8.40 -3.42 -8.34
C TYR A 61 7.30 -2.37 -8.36
N ASN A 62 7.49 -1.29 -9.12
CA ASN A 62 6.51 -0.23 -9.22
C ASN A 62 5.16 -0.68 -9.83
N SER A 63 5.16 -1.64 -10.75
CA SER A 63 3.94 -2.16 -11.37
C SER A 63 3.24 -3.22 -10.55
N ASP A 64 3.99 -4.17 -9.98
CA ASP A 64 3.42 -5.45 -9.55
C ASP A 64 3.51 -5.69 -8.05
N PHE A 65 4.43 -5.03 -7.35
CA PHE A 65 4.60 -5.24 -5.92
C PHE A 65 3.31 -5.00 -5.11
N PRO A 66 2.52 -3.91 -5.33
CA PRO A 66 1.30 -3.70 -4.57
C PRO A 66 0.28 -4.83 -4.73
N THR A 67 0.05 -5.26 -5.97
CA THR A 67 -0.84 -6.38 -6.29
C THR A 67 -0.34 -7.68 -5.68
N TRP A 68 0.96 -7.96 -5.82
CA TRP A 68 1.57 -9.15 -5.26
C TRP A 68 1.47 -9.17 -3.73
N LEU A 69 1.72 -8.04 -3.07
CA LEU A 69 1.66 -7.92 -1.61
C LEU A 69 0.26 -8.23 -1.11
N ARG A 70 -0.77 -7.64 -1.72
CA ARG A 70 -2.17 -7.91 -1.39
C ARG A 70 -2.51 -9.38 -1.51
N ASP A 71 -2.16 -10.01 -2.63
CA ASP A 71 -2.48 -11.40 -2.90
C ASP A 71 -1.72 -12.34 -1.95
N HIS A 72 -0.45 -12.01 -1.67
CA HIS A 72 0.38 -12.74 -0.72
C HIS A 72 -0.17 -12.67 0.71
N VAL A 73 -0.50 -11.47 1.18
CA VAL A 73 -1.09 -11.22 2.51
C VAL A 73 -2.46 -11.91 2.64
N THR A 74 -3.27 -11.88 1.58
CA THR A 74 -4.57 -12.58 1.53
C THR A 74 -4.38 -14.09 1.67
N ARG A 75 -3.40 -14.67 0.98
CA ARG A 75 -3.06 -16.09 1.07
C ARG A 75 -2.58 -16.47 2.47
N LEU A 76 -1.69 -15.67 3.08
CA LEU A 76 -1.20 -15.92 4.44
C LEU A 76 -2.35 -15.91 5.47
N LYS A 77 -3.31 -14.99 5.30
CA LYS A 77 -4.51 -14.94 6.15
C LYS A 77 -5.37 -16.20 6.02
N GLN A 78 -5.55 -16.71 4.79
CA GLN A 78 -6.27 -17.96 4.54
C GLN A 78 -5.57 -19.19 5.14
N GLN A 79 -4.23 -19.17 5.21
CA GLN A 79 -3.41 -20.22 5.80
C GLN A 79 -3.39 -20.20 7.34
N GLY A 80 -4.11 -19.26 7.96
CA GLY A 80 -4.21 -19.17 9.43
C GLY A 80 -2.97 -18.58 10.10
N HIS A 81 -2.11 -17.86 9.34
CA HIS A 81 -1.01 -17.12 9.94
C HIS A 81 -1.57 -15.93 10.74
N VAL A 82 -1.78 -16.15 12.05
CA VAL A 82 -2.31 -15.17 13.03
C VAL A 82 -1.48 -13.89 13.11
N HIS A 83 -0.26 -13.90 12.57
CA HIS A 83 0.66 -12.76 12.63
C HIS A 83 0.55 -11.77 11.46
N VAL A 84 -0.31 -12.04 10.47
CA VAL A 84 -0.72 -11.01 9.51
C VAL A 84 -1.66 -10.06 10.24
N SER A 85 -1.12 -8.95 10.76
CA SER A 85 -1.95 -7.92 11.37
C SER A 85 -2.98 -7.42 10.35
N ARG A 86 -4.20 -7.16 10.82
CA ARG A 86 -5.24 -6.49 10.03
C ARG A 86 -4.70 -5.24 9.33
N ASP A 87 -3.80 -4.53 10.00
CA ASP A 87 -3.15 -3.32 9.51
C ASP A 87 -2.31 -3.56 8.24
N LEU A 88 -1.64 -4.71 8.14
CA LEU A 88 -0.83 -5.06 6.97
C LEU A 88 -1.71 -5.38 5.75
N HIS A 89 -2.86 -6.00 6.00
CA HIS A 89 -3.86 -6.23 4.95
C HIS A 89 -4.46 -4.92 4.46
N ASP A 90 -4.83 -4.02 5.38
CA ASP A 90 -5.38 -2.71 5.03
C ASP A 90 -4.35 -1.84 4.29
N LEU A 91 -3.07 -1.97 4.65
CA LEU A 91 -1.97 -1.28 3.96
C LEU A 91 -1.73 -1.81 2.54
N ALA A 92 -1.99 -3.09 2.29
CA ALA A 92 -1.85 -3.71 0.99
C ALA A 92 -3.08 -3.50 0.07
N SER A 93 -4.16 -2.92 0.60
CA SER A 93 -5.45 -2.73 -0.09
C SER A 93 -5.55 -1.44 -0.91
#